data_AF-A0AAN1UIC3-F1
#
_entry.id   AF-A0AAN1UIC3-F1
#
_cell.length_a   1.000
_cell.length_b   1.000
_cell.length_c   1.000
_cell.angle_alpha   90.00
_cell.angle_beta   90.00
_cell.angle_gamma   90.00
#
_symmetry.space_group_name_H-M   'P 1'
#
loop_
_entity.id
_entity.type
_entity.pdbx_description
1 polymer ?
#
loop_
_entity_poly.entity_id
_entity_poly.type
_entity_poly.pdbx_seq_one_letter_code
_entity_poly.pdbx_strand_id
1 'polypeptide(L)'
;MANLTPPLFLPIHPENQAPMAKYMRDQFHFLGVKAGERRALLHPLRLQSHQLTPQELQAWLAFYYQQPYREYQYVAIDLAQANVRHMTPAHYQWCYRQITVTPWWDSVDAWRKVLATYILTHDCLQ
;
A
#
# COMPACT_ATOMS: atom_id res chain seq x y z
N MET A 1 -24.39 -0.91 0.80
CA MET A 1 -23.69 -1.09 -0.48
C MET A 1 -22.20 -1.19 -0.17
N ALA A 2 -21.50 -2.22 -0.66
CA ALA A 2 -20.07 -2.40 -0.38
C ALA A 2 -19.27 -1.26 -1.01
N ASN A 3 -18.42 -0.58 -0.24
CA ASN A 3 -17.61 0.52 -0.75
C ASN A 3 -16.31 -0.03 -1.35
N LEU A 4 -16.38 -0.42 -2.63
CA LEU A 4 -15.26 -1.10 -3.32
C LEU A 4 -14.22 -0.13 -3.89
N THR A 5 -14.47 1.18 -3.89
CA THR A 5 -13.57 2.19 -4.48
C THR A 5 -13.30 3.29 -3.46
N PRO A 6 -12.15 3.28 -2.78
CA PRO A 6 -11.80 4.33 -1.85
C PRO A 6 -11.39 5.62 -2.57
N PRO A 7 -11.40 6.77 -1.90
CA PRO A 7 -11.00 8.04 -2.50
C PRO A 7 -9.49 8.11 -2.78
N LEU A 8 -9.13 8.88 -3.82
CA LEU A 8 -7.79 9.40 -4.02
C LEU A 8 -7.65 10.70 -3.22
N PHE A 9 -6.73 10.72 -2.26
CA PHE A 9 -6.67 11.79 -1.24
C PHE A 9 -5.31 12.50 -1.13
N LEU A 10 -4.31 12.06 -1.90
CA LEU A 10 -2.97 12.63 -1.82
C LEU A 10 -2.94 13.95 -2.62
N PRO A 11 -2.39 15.04 -2.05
CA PRO A 11 -2.20 16.30 -2.76
C PRO A 11 -1.07 16.18 -3.80
N ILE A 12 -0.94 17.21 -4.64
CA ILE A 12 0.14 17.35 -5.61
C ILE A 12 1.13 18.39 -5.08
N HIS A 13 2.41 18.02 -5.02
CA HIS A 13 3.54 18.86 -4.61
C HIS A 13 4.58 18.90 -5.73
N PRO A 14 4.42 19.76 -6.75
CA PRO A 14 5.26 19.76 -7.95
C PRO A 14 6.75 19.90 -7.67
N GLU A 15 7.11 20.67 -6.64
CA GLU A 15 8.48 20.94 -6.23
C GLU A 15 9.24 19.69 -5.76
N ASN A 16 8.53 18.64 -5.34
CA ASN A 16 9.12 17.38 -4.87
C ASN A 16 9.15 16.29 -5.95
N GLN A 17 8.39 16.44 -7.05
CA GLN A 17 8.20 15.37 -8.04
C GLN A 17 9.50 14.97 -8.75
N ALA A 18 10.20 15.93 -9.35
CA ALA A 18 11.43 15.64 -10.11
C ALA A 18 12.55 15.06 -9.24
N PRO A 19 12.83 15.58 -8.02
CA PRO A 19 13.79 14.94 -7.11
C PRO A 19 13.41 13.50 -6.72
N MET A 20 12.13 13.22 -6.46
CA MET A 20 11.67 11.88 -6.07
C MET A 20 11.75 10.89 -7.24
N ALA A 21 11.35 11.31 -8.44
CA ALA A 21 11.48 10.52 -9.66
C ALA A 21 12.95 10.18 -9.93
N LYS A 22 13.83 11.18 -9.86
CA LYS A 22 15.28 11.01 -10.08
C LYS A 22 15.91 10.04 -9.08
N TYR A 23 15.50 10.09 -7.81
CA TYR A 23 15.94 9.13 -6.80
C TYR A 23 15.58 7.69 -7.17
N MET A 24 14.41 7.49 -7.79
CA MET A 24 13.98 6.20 -8.35
C MET A 24 14.45 5.96 -9.80
N ARG A 25 15.49 6.68 -10.26
CA ARG A 25 16.03 6.56 -11.62
C ARG A 25 14.96 6.73 -12.70
N ASP A 26 14.03 7.64 -12.46
CA ASP A 26 12.94 8.03 -13.34
C ASP A 26 12.05 6.86 -13.81
N GLN A 27 11.97 5.79 -13.01
CA GLN A 27 11.15 4.61 -13.30
C GLN A 27 9.66 4.80 -12.95
N PHE A 28 9.34 5.81 -12.14
CA PHE A 28 7.98 6.02 -11.61
C PHE A 28 7.58 7.49 -11.59
N HIS A 29 6.28 7.74 -11.74
CA HIS A 29 5.68 9.04 -11.51
C HIS A 29 5.37 9.25 -10.03
N PHE A 30 5.52 10.49 -9.59
CA PHE A 30 5.26 10.90 -8.21
C PHE A 30 4.32 12.09 -8.19
N LEU A 31 3.44 12.14 -7.18
CA LEU A 31 2.68 13.34 -6.83
C LEU A 31 3.55 14.36 -6.09
N GLY A 32 4.64 13.91 -5.46
CA GLY A 32 5.55 14.72 -4.64
C GLY A 32 5.29 14.58 -3.14
N VAL A 33 4.53 13.58 -2.70
CA VAL A 33 4.08 13.47 -1.30
C VAL A 33 5.08 12.64 -0.47
N LYS A 34 5.66 13.28 0.54
CA LYS A 34 6.65 12.64 1.42
C LYS A 34 5.99 11.64 2.38
N ALA A 35 6.77 10.68 2.87
CA ALA A 35 6.25 9.58 3.68
C ALA A 35 5.53 10.02 4.96
N GLY A 36 6.00 11.07 5.64
CA GLY A 36 5.37 11.61 6.85
C GLY A 36 3.96 12.12 6.58
N GLU A 37 3.82 12.98 5.58
CA GLU A 37 2.52 13.53 5.14
C GLU A 37 1.61 12.43 4.60
N ARG A 38 2.11 11.54 3.73
CA ARG A 38 1.34 10.40 3.20
C ARG A 38 0.69 9.58 4.32
N ARG A 39 1.46 9.25 5.36
CA ARG A 39 0.97 8.45 6.50
C ARG A 39 -0.02 9.23 7.36
N ALA A 40 0.18 10.53 7.54
CA ALA A 40 -0.77 11.38 8.24
C ALA A 40 -2.11 11.43 7.50
N LEU A 41 -2.08 11.64 6.18
CA LEU A 41 -3.27 11.69 5.32
C LEU A 41 -3.97 10.33 5.20
N LEU A 42 -3.23 9.22 5.25
CA LEU A 42 -3.78 7.86 5.25
C LEU A 42 -4.51 7.52 6.56
N HIS A 43 -4.24 8.23 7.66
CA HIS A 43 -4.71 7.86 8.99
C HIS A 43 -6.23 7.62 9.10
N PRO A 44 -7.12 8.48 8.56
CA PRO A 44 -8.56 8.25 8.63
C PRO A 44 -9.01 6.99 7.89
N LEU A 45 -8.49 6.78 6.67
CA LEU A 45 -8.76 5.59 5.85
C LEU A 45 -8.19 4.32 6.50
N ARG A 46 -7.06 4.42 7.18
CA ARG A 46 -6.48 3.32 7.96
C ARG A 46 -7.41 2.89 9.09
N LEU A 47 -7.99 3.83 9.84
CA LEU A 47 -8.96 3.49 10.90
C LEU A 47 -10.23 2.86 10.32
N GLN A 48 -10.72 3.41 9.21
CA GLN A 48 -11.88 2.84 8.51
C GLN A 48 -11.59 1.42 7.99
N SER A 49 -10.35 1.15 7.55
CA SER A 49 -10.00 -0.15 6.96
C SER A 49 -10.14 -1.33 7.90
N HIS A 50 -10.05 -1.11 9.21
CA HIS A 50 -10.24 -2.15 10.24
C HIS A 50 -11.68 -2.67 10.31
N GLN A 51 -12.64 -1.94 9.74
CA GLN A 51 -14.05 -2.30 9.73
C GLN A 51 -14.49 -2.88 8.37
N LEU A 52 -13.58 -2.97 7.40
CA LEU A 52 -13.89 -3.50 6.08
C LEU A 52 -14.07 -5.01 6.11
N THR A 53 -14.98 -5.50 5.28
CA THR A 53 -15.02 -6.92 4.96
C THR A 53 -13.73 -7.33 4.23
N PRO A 54 -13.35 -8.63 4.23
CA PRO A 54 -12.20 -9.09 3.46
C PRO A 54 -12.26 -8.69 1.99
N GLN A 55 -13.44 -8.76 1.37
CA GLN A 55 -13.61 -8.35 -0.03
C GLN A 55 -13.34 -6.86 -0.26
N GLU A 56 -13.83 -6.00 0.64
CA GLU A 56 -13.60 -4.56 0.54
C GLU A 56 -12.13 -4.21 0.78
N LEU A 57 -11.48 -4.84 1.76
CA LEU A 57 -10.04 -4.65 1.99
C LEU A 57 -9.25 -5.06 0.74
N GLN A 58 -9.53 -6.23 0.16
CA GLN A 58 -8.89 -6.70 -1.06
C GLN A 58 -9.10 -5.72 -2.24
N ALA A 59 -10.29 -5.14 -2.36
CA ALA A 59 -10.60 -4.14 -3.37
C ALA A 59 -9.82 -2.84 -3.17
N TRP A 60 -9.72 -2.33 -1.93
CA TRP A 60 -8.96 -1.12 -1.60
C TRP A 60 -7.47 -1.29 -1.87
N LEU A 61 -6.89 -2.43 -1.47
CA LEU A 61 -5.48 -2.73 -1.71
C LEU A 61 -5.17 -2.78 -3.22
N ALA A 62 -6.03 -3.45 -4.00
CA ALA A 62 -5.88 -3.52 -5.45
C ALA A 62 -6.04 -2.15 -6.11
N PHE A 63 -7.06 -1.39 -5.71
CA PHE A 63 -7.32 -0.05 -6.24
C PHE A 63 -6.12 0.87 -6.06
N TYR A 64 -5.54 0.96 -4.85
CA TYR A 64 -4.41 1.83 -4.60
C TYR A 64 -3.12 1.34 -5.29
N TYR A 65 -2.87 0.03 -5.33
CA TYR A 65 -1.65 -0.48 -5.94
C TYR A 65 -1.60 -0.34 -7.47
N GLN A 66 -2.77 -0.22 -8.12
CA GLN A 66 -2.91 0.01 -9.56
C GLN A 66 -2.82 1.49 -9.98
N GLN A 67 -2.75 2.42 -9.03
CA GLN A 67 -2.66 3.84 -9.36
C GLN A 67 -1.34 4.19 -10.05
N PRO A 68 -1.31 5.21 -10.92
CA PRO A 68 -0.12 5.53 -11.72
C PRO A 68 1.02 6.18 -10.91
N TYR A 69 0.74 6.71 -9.72
CA TYR A 69 1.73 7.42 -8.89
C TYR A 69 2.24 6.55 -7.76
N ARG A 70 3.57 6.48 -7.62
CA ARG A 70 4.28 5.58 -6.70
C ARG A 70 3.81 5.67 -5.26
N GLU A 71 3.38 6.86 -4.83
CA GLU A 71 2.87 7.07 -3.48
C GLU A 71 1.62 6.24 -3.16
N TYR A 72 0.80 5.91 -4.14
CA TYR A 72 -0.38 5.08 -3.93
C TYR A 72 -0.04 3.59 -3.81
N GLN A 73 1.02 3.09 -4.45
CA GLN A 73 1.54 1.76 -4.11
C GLN A 73 1.99 1.71 -2.65
N TYR A 74 2.65 2.77 -2.15
CA TYR A 74 2.98 2.84 -0.73
C TYR A 74 1.74 2.93 0.15
N VAL A 75 0.68 3.64 -0.27
CA VAL A 75 -0.61 3.64 0.45
C VAL A 75 -1.17 2.22 0.56
N ALA A 76 -1.18 1.45 -0.52
CA ALA A 76 -1.65 0.06 -0.47
C ALA A 76 -0.82 -0.80 0.49
N ILE A 77 0.51 -0.65 0.49
CA ILE A 77 1.41 -1.40 1.38
C ILE A 77 1.23 -0.98 2.85
N ASP A 78 1.20 0.33 3.12
CA ASP A 78 0.98 0.89 4.46
C ASP A 78 -0.41 0.43 5.00
N LEU A 79 -1.42 0.34 4.14
CA LEU A 79 -2.76 -0.17 4.47
C LEU A 79 -2.76 -1.67 4.75
N ALA A 80 -2.09 -2.48 3.91
CA ALA A 80 -1.93 -3.91 4.15
C ALA A 80 -1.23 -4.17 5.49
N GLN A 81 -0.13 -3.45 5.76
CA GLN A 81 0.61 -3.51 7.02
C GLN A 81 -0.27 -3.21 8.24
N ALA A 82 -1.16 -2.22 8.13
CA ALA A 82 -2.07 -1.83 9.21
C ALA A 82 -3.19 -2.87 9.47
N ASN A 83 -3.49 -3.72 8.49
CA ASN A 83 -4.54 -4.73 8.55
C ASN A 83 -4.01 -6.15 8.71
N VAL A 84 -2.70 -6.35 8.92
CA VAL A 84 -2.09 -7.68 8.93
C VAL A 84 -2.85 -8.66 9.83
N ARG A 85 -3.22 -8.28 11.05
CA ARG A 85 -3.97 -9.12 12.02
C ARG A 85 -5.35 -9.60 11.53
N HIS A 86 -5.92 -8.94 10.53
CA HIS A 86 -7.23 -9.26 9.96
C HIS A 86 -7.12 -9.82 8.53
N MET A 87 -5.90 -10.02 8.02
CA MET A 87 -5.68 -10.54 6.68
C MET A 87 -5.99 -12.05 6.63
N THR A 88 -6.66 -12.48 5.57
CA THR A 88 -6.85 -13.90 5.27
C THR A 88 -5.64 -14.44 4.49
N PRO A 89 -5.47 -15.76 4.37
CA PRO A 89 -4.45 -16.34 3.50
C PRO A 89 -4.55 -15.87 2.03
N ALA A 90 -5.77 -15.56 1.56
CA ALA A 90 -5.97 -15.01 0.23
C ALA A 90 -5.36 -13.60 0.08
N HIS A 91 -5.49 -12.75 1.13
CA HIS A 91 -4.81 -11.45 1.14
C HIS A 91 -3.29 -11.60 1.15
N TYR A 92 -2.75 -12.53 1.94
CA TYR A 92 -1.31 -12.82 1.95
C TYR A 92 -0.83 -13.23 0.55
N GLN A 93 -1.51 -14.18 -0.09
CA GLN A 93 -1.16 -14.62 -1.44
C GLN A 93 -1.26 -13.47 -2.46
N TRP A 94 -2.24 -12.58 -2.31
CA TRP A 94 -2.33 -11.39 -3.14
C TRP A 94 -1.13 -10.44 -2.94
N CYS A 95 -0.77 -10.12 -1.69
CA CYS A 95 0.41 -9.30 -1.36
C CYS A 95 1.70 -9.92 -1.88
N TYR A 96 1.85 -11.25 -1.77
CA TYR A 96 3.01 -11.97 -2.31
C TYR A 96 3.15 -11.78 -3.82
N ARG A 97 2.04 -11.91 -4.58
CA ARG A 97 2.07 -11.67 -6.03
C ARG A 97 2.47 -10.23 -6.39
N GLN A 98 2.12 -9.25 -5.54
CA GLN A 98 2.42 -7.83 -5.81
C GLN A 98 3.91 -7.50 -5.81
N ILE A 99 4.77 -8.35 -5.22
CA ILE A 99 6.23 -8.20 -5.26
C ILE A 99 6.73 -8.00 -6.69
N THR A 100 6.08 -8.63 -7.67
CA THR A 100 6.50 -8.66 -9.08
C THR A 100 5.76 -7.68 -10.00
N VAL A 101 4.74 -6.96 -9.50
CA VAL A 101 3.78 -6.24 -10.37
C VAL A 101 4.23 -4.82 -10.73
N THR A 102 5.08 -4.17 -9.96
CA THR A 102 5.81 -2.92 -10.31
C THR A 102 7.12 -2.87 -9.50
N PRO A 103 8.01 -3.85 -9.72
CA PRO A 103 9.08 -4.15 -8.79
C PRO A 103 10.16 -3.08 -8.80
N TRP A 104 10.48 -2.59 -7.61
CA TRP A 104 11.70 -1.84 -7.32
C TRP A 104 12.03 -2.05 -5.85
N TRP A 105 13.29 -1.78 -5.46
CA TRP A 105 13.79 -2.15 -4.13
C TRP A 105 12.90 -1.61 -2.99
N ASP A 106 12.35 -0.41 -3.14
CA ASP A 106 11.46 0.25 -2.19
C ASP A 106 10.13 -0.49 -1.98
N SER A 107 9.48 -0.98 -3.04
CA SER A 107 8.24 -1.76 -2.89
C SER A 107 8.51 -3.19 -2.46
N VAL A 108 9.59 -3.81 -2.95
CA VAL A 108 9.96 -5.19 -2.59
C VAL A 108 10.27 -5.26 -1.09
N ASP A 109 11.08 -4.33 -0.58
CA ASP A 109 11.42 -4.27 0.85
C ASP A 109 10.20 -4.00 1.73
N ALA A 110 9.26 -3.17 1.24
CA ALA A 110 8.03 -2.85 1.94
C ALA A 110 7.04 -4.04 1.95
N TRP A 111 6.88 -4.77 0.83
CA TRP A 111 6.06 -5.98 0.79
C TRP A 111 6.66 -7.11 1.64
N ARG A 112 7.98 -7.29 1.61
CA ARG A 112 8.68 -8.23 2.48
C ARG A 112 8.31 -8.00 3.95
N LYS A 113 8.23 -6.74 4.39
CA LYS A 113 7.81 -6.41 5.76
C LYS A 113 6.38 -6.85 6.07
N VAL A 114 5.43 -6.63 5.16
CA VAL A 114 4.03 -7.06 5.32
C VAL A 114 3.95 -8.58 5.44
N LEU A 115 4.60 -9.31 4.54
CA LEU A 115 4.59 -10.77 4.51
C LEU A 115 5.25 -11.37 5.75
N ALA A 116 6.41 -10.85 6.17
CA ALA A 116 7.07 -11.28 7.39
C ALA A 116 6.21 -11.00 8.63
N THR A 117 5.57 -9.82 8.70
CA THR A 117 4.64 -9.50 9.80
C THR A 117 3.47 -10.49 9.83
N TYR A 118 2.91 -10.85 8.67
CA TYR A 118 1.81 -11.81 8.58
C TYR A 118 2.20 -13.18 9.14
N ILE A 119 3.34 -13.72 8.69
CA ILE A 119 3.85 -15.03 9.12
C ILE A 119 4.03 -15.06 10.65
N LEU A 120 4.64 -14.01 11.23
CA LEU A 120 4.87 -13.89 12.67
C LEU A 120 3.59 -13.65 13.48
N THR A 121 2.54 -13.11 12.86
CA THR A 121 1.28 -12.77 13.56
C THR A 121 0.31 -13.95 13.62
N HIS A 122 0.38 -14.87 12.66
CA HIS A 122 -0.59 -15.98 12.51
C HIS A 122 0.06 -17.35 12.75
N ASP A 123 1.22 -17.41 13.40
CA ASP A 123 1.95 -18.63 13.75
C ASP A 123 2.06 -19.64 12.59
N CYS A 124 2.24 -19.17 11.36
CA CYS A 124 2.23 -20.01 10.15
C CYS A 124 3.46 -20.95 10.00
N LEU A 125 4.35 -20.98 10.99
CA LEU A 125 5.59 -21.77 11.01
C LEU A 125 5.56 -22.91 12.04
N GLN A 126 4.42 -23.18 12.66
CA GLN A 126 4.21 -24.35 13.52
C GLN A 126 3.56 -25.49 12.72
#